data_AF-A0A9D8CT43-F1
#
_entry.id   AF-A0A9D8CT43-F1
#
_cell.length_a   1.000
_cell.length_b   1.000
_cell.length_c   1.000
_cell.angle_alpha   90.00
_cell.angle_beta   90.00
_cell.angle_gamma   90.00
#
_symmetry.space_group_name_H-M   'P 1'
#
loop_
_entity.id
_entity.type
_entity.pdbx_description
1 polymer ?
#
loop_
_entity_poly.entity_id
_entity_poly.type
_entity_poly.pdbx_seq_one_letter_code
_entity_poly.pdbx_strand_id
1 'polypeptide(L)'
;MPRFHPFTWGHVGFAMVLGGVGGGWMSPEMIPWGVGVLGLGSALGNLVAWWRPGLDGAAWKLYLAATLGNPLMPIALGIIALESRCRPGLECLLFGMALLLAGALVVPALGGLIVRWIVRRRG
;
A
#
# COMPACT_ATOMS: atom_id res chain seq x y z
N MET A 1 -22.79 -14.97 3.32
CA MET A 1 -21.73 -14.09 3.86
C MET A 1 -20.87 -13.62 2.70
N PRO A 2 -20.70 -12.32 2.46
CA PRO A 2 -19.81 -11.85 1.40
C PRO A 2 -18.40 -12.34 1.75
N ARG A 3 -17.86 -13.27 0.96
CA ARG A 3 -16.47 -13.73 1.13
C ARG A 3 -15.59 -12.63 0.57
N PHE A 4 -14.86 -11.92 1.44
CA PHE A 4 -13.84 -10.98 0.98
C PHE A 4 -12.86 -11.70 0.06
N HIS A 5 -12.55 -11.08 -1.09
CA HIS A 5 -11.67 -11.70 -2.07
C HIS A 5 -10.26 -11.89 -1.46
N PRO A 6 -9.58 -13.04 -1.68
CA PRO A 6 -8.28 -13.33 -1.07
C PRO A 6 -7.22 -12.25 -1.27
N PHE A 7 -7.22 -11.59 -2.44
CA PHE A 7 -6.34 -10.44 -2.70
C PHE A 7 -6.57 -9.30 -1.71
N THR A 8 -7.82 -8.90 -1.48
CA THR A 8 -8.18 -7.79 -0.58
C THR A 8 -7.75 -8.11 0.84
N TRP A 9 -7.96 -9.34 1.30
CA TRP A 9 -7.58 -9.75 2.65
C TRP A 9 -6.06 -9.71 2.85
N GLY A 10 -5.30 -10.26 1.90
CA GLY A 10 -3.84 -10.18 1.95
C GLY A 10 -3.33 -8.75 1.82
N HIS A 11 -3.95 -7.93 0.98
CA HIS A 11 -3.54 -6.56 0.76
C HIS A 11 -3.75 -5.69 2.00
N VAL A 12 -4.93 -5.78 2.63
CA VAL A 12 -5.22 -5.05 3.88
C VAL A 12 -4.40 -5.61 5.05
N GLY A 13 -4.33 -6.93 5.18
CA GLY A 13 -3.59 -7.58 6.27
C GLY A 13 -2.10 -7.21 6.27
N PHE A 14 -1.44 -7.26 5.10
CA PHE A 14 -0.04 -6.82 5.00
C PHE A 14 0.13 -5.33 5.26
N ALA A 15 -0.80 -4.49 4.80
CA ALA A 15 -0.77 -3.05 5.08
C ALA A 15 -0.85 -2.77 6.59
N MET A 16 -1.72 -3.48 7.31
CA MET A 16 -1.83 -3.35 8.78
C MET A 16 -0.56 -3.79 9.49
N VAL A 17 0.02 -4.93 9.10
CA VAL A 17 1.28 -5.42 9.69
C VAL A 17 2.42 -4.44 9.43
N LEU A 18 2.60 -4.00 8.18
CA LEU A 18 3.66 -3.05 7.83
C LEU A 18 3.44 -1.69 8.48
N GLY A 19 2.19 -1.25 8.62
CA GLY A 19 1.86 0.00 9.27
C GLY A 19 2.16 -0.05 10.76
N GLY A 20 1.83 -1.18 11.41
CA GLY A 20 2.13 -1.41 12.81
C GLY A 20 3.62 -1.54 13.08
N VAL A 21 4.34 -2.31 12.26
CA VAL A 21 5.81 -2.47 12.38
C VAL A 21 6.52 -1.15 12.08
N GLY A 22 6.15 -0.47 10.98
CA GLY A 22 6.76 0.80 10.58
C GLY A 22 6.49 1.91 11.59
N GLY A 23 5.26 2.03 12.07
CA GLY A 23 4.90 2.96 13.14
C GLY A 23 5.65 2.65 14.43
N GLY A 24 5.62 1.39 14.88
CA GLY A 24 6.26 0.96 16.12
C GLY A 24 7.79 1.08 16.12
N TRP A 25 8.44 0.98 14.96
CA TRP A 25 9.88 1.24 14.81
C TRP A 25 10.24 2.71 15.09
N MET A 26 9.33 3.64 14.80
CA MET A 26 9.51 5.06 15.11
C MET A 26 9.16 5.33 16.58
N SER A 27 7.92 5.05 16.97
CA SER A 27 7.46 5.11 18.36
C SER A 27 6.10 4.40 18.53
N PRO A 28 5.75 3.92 19.73
CA PRO A 28 4.45 3.27 19.95
C PRO A 28 3.24 4.15 19.58
N GLU A 29 3.36 5.47 19.76
CA GLU A 29 2.30 6.44 19.43
C GLU A 29 2.09 6.59 17.92
N MET A 30 3.06 6.18 17.10
CA MET A 30 2.99 6.24 15.64
C MET A 30 2.34 4.99 15.01
N ILE A 31 2.07 3.94 15.80
CA ILE A 31 1.40 2.72 15.33
C ILE A 31 0.04 3.02 14.67
N PRO A 32 -0.89 3.78 15.30
CA PRO A 32 -2.19 4.06 14.69
C PRO A 32 -2.06 4.85 13.38
N TRP A 33 -1.09 5.76 13.29
CA TRP A 33 -0.81 6.53 12.08
C TRP A 33 -0.29 5.65 10.95
N GLY A 34 0.69 4.78 11.23
CA GLY A 34 1.22 3.83 10.24
C GLY A 34 0.15 2.88 9.74
N VAL A 35 -0.63 2.28 10.65
CA VAL A 35 -1.76 1.40 10.29
C VAL A 35 -2.83 2.16 9.50
N GLY A 36 -3.18 3.38 9.91
CA GLY A 36 -4.19 4.19 9.26
C GLY A 36 -3.82 4.58 7.83
N VAL A 37 -2.61 5.09 7.62
CA VAL A 37 -2.12 5.53 6.30
C VAL A 37 -2.02 4.34 5.34
N LEU A 38 -1.40 3.23 5.74
CA LEU A 38 -1.26 2.07 4.87
C LEU A 38 -2.58 1.33 4.67
N GLY A 39 -3.43 1.27 5.70
CA GLY A 39 -4.77 0.71 5.62
C GLY A 39 -5.62 1.48 4.60
N LEU A 40 -5.61 2.81 4.66
CA LEU A 40 -6.29 3.66 3.68
C LEU A 40 -5.70 3.48 2.28
N GLY A 41 -4.37 3.44 2.15
CA GLY A 41 -3.71 3.16 0.89
C GLY A 41 -4.15 1.83 0.29
N SER A 42 -4.16 0.75 1.07
CA SER A 42 -4.65 -0.56 0.62
C SER A 42 -6.12 -0.53 0.23
N ALA A 43 -6.98 0.15 0.97
CA ALA A 43 -8.40 0.29 0.64
C ALA A 43 -8.59 0.99 -0.73
N LEU A 44 -7.89 2.10 -0.96
CA LEU A 44 -7.93 2.81 -2.24
C LEU A 44 -7.37 1.95 -3.39
N GLY A 45 -6.25 1.26 -3.17
CA GLY A 45 -5.69 0.34 -4.16
C GLY A 45 -6.64 -0.82 -4.49
N ASN A 46 -7.35 -1.35 -3.50
CA ASN A 46 -8.38 -2.38 -3.70
C ASN A 46 -9.59 -1.85 -4.46
N LEU A 47 -10.04 -0.62 -4.19
CA LEU A 47 -11.14 0.02 -4.91
C LEU A 47 -10.81 0.17 -6.39
N VAL A 48 -9.59 0.65 -6.69
CA VAL A 48 -9.12 0.77 -8.08
C VAL A 48 -9.02 -0.59 -8.75
N ALA A 49 -8.38 -1.56 -8.09
CA ALA A 49 -8.25 -2.92 -8.63
C ALA A 49 -9.60 -3.62 -8.84
N TRP A 50 -10.59 -3.35 -7.98
CA TRP A 50 -11.96 -3.85 -8.13
C TRP A 50 -12.67 -3.22 -9.32
N TRP A 51 -12.53 -1.91 -9.51
CA TRP A 51 -13.14 -1.22 -10.65
C TRP A 51 -12.49 -1.62 -11.98
N ARG A 52 -11.15 -1.64 -12.05
CA ARG A 52 -10.34 -2.10 -13.19
C ARG A 52 -8.98 -2.61 -12.68
N PRO A 53 -8.60 -3.87 -12.90
CA PRO A 53 -9.10 -4.84 -13.88
C PRO A 53 -10.22 -5.78 -13.40
N GLY A 54 -10.69 -5.63 -12.15
CA GLY A 54 -11.49 -6.64 -11.45
C GLY A 54 -10.60 -7.60 -10.66
N LEU A 55 -11.03 -7.97 -9.44
CA LEU A 55 -10.20 -8.72 -8.47
C LEU A 55 -9.79 -10.13 -8.95
N ASP A 56 -10.50 -10.68 -9.92
CA ASP A 56 -10.17 -11.96 -10.58
C ASP A 56 -9.18 -11.83 -11.74
N GLY A 57 -8.79 -10.62 -12.11
CA GLY A 57 -7.87 -10.35 -13.20
C GLY A 57 -6.47 -10.94 -13.04
N ALA A 58 -5.65 -10.81 -14.08
CA ALA A 58 -4.25 -11.23 -14.05
C ALA A 58 -3.49 -10.57 -12.90
N ALA A 59 -2.62 -11.32 -12.24
CA ALA A 59 -1.88 -10.86 -11.04
C ALA A 59 -1.11 -9.56 -11.29
N TRP A 60 -0.45 -9.43 -12.43
CA TRP A 60 0.30 -8.22 -12.80
C TRP A 60 -0.62 -7.00 -12.96
N LYS A 61 -1.83 -7.16 -13.51
CA LYS A 61 -2.80 -6.06 -13.65
C LYS A 61 -3.31 -5.60 -12.28
N LEU A 62 -3.57 -6.54 -11.38
CA LEU A 62 -3.97 -6.23 -10.00
C LEU A 62 -2.88 -5.47 -9.25
N TYR A 63 -1.64 -5.91 -9.40
CA TYR A 63 -0.50 -5.24 -8.79
C TYR A 63 -0.37 -3.80 -9.29
N LEU A 64 -0.38 -3.59 -10.61
CA LEU A 64 -0.29 -2.24 -11.18
C LEU A 64 -1.48 -1.35 -10.79
N ALA A 65 -2.70 -1.89 -10.78
CA ALA A 65 -3.88 -1.13 -10.37
C ALA A 65 -3.84 -0.75 -8.89
N ALA A 66 -3.42 -1.68 -8.03
CA ALA A 66 -3.35 -1.46 -6.58
C ALA A 66 -2.20 -0.53 -6.16
N THR A 67 -1.16 -0.43 -6.97
CA THR A 67 0.03 0.40 -6.69
C THR A 67 0.00 1.70 -7.47
N LEU A 68 0.13 1.67 -8.80
CA LEU A 68 0.20 2.86 -9.66
C LEU A 68 -1.18 3.51 -9.87
N GLY A 69 -2.24 2.71 -9.86
CA GLY A 69 -3.61 3.22 -9.90
C GLY A 69 -4.06 3.87 -8.58
N ASN A 70 -3.33 3.63 -7.49
CA ASN A 70 -3.63 4.22 -6.19
C ASN A 70 -3.35 5.73 -6.21
N PRO A 71 -4.31 6.61 -5.87
CA PRO A 71 -4.09 8.05 -5.91
C PRO A 71 -3.01 8.54 -4.94
N LEU A 72 -2.66 7.77 -3.90
CA LEU A 72 -1.55 8.12 -3.01
C LEU A 72 -0.17 7.95 -3.66
N MET A 73 -0.05 7.05 -4.64
CA MET A 73 1.22 6.81 -5.35
C MET A 73 1.70 8.03 -6.17
N PRO A 74 0.90 8.63 -7.07
CA PRO A 74 1.33 9.82 -7.80
C PRO A 74 1.56 11.03 -6.88
N ILE A 75 0.84 11.14 -5.75
CA ILE A 75 1.11 12.17 -4.74
C ILE A 75 2.51 11.98 -4.15
N ALA A 76 2.83 10.76 -3.71
CA ALA A 76 4.15 10.44 -3.18
C ALA A 76 5.26 10.68 -4.21
N LEU A 77 5.07 10.23 -5.45
CA LEU A 77 6.02 10.45 -6.54
C LEU A 77 6.18 11.94 -6.88
N GLY A 78 5.09 12.72 -6.82
CA GLY A 78 5.13 14.17 -7.01
C GLY A 78 5.99 14.86 -5.95
N ILE A 79 5.80 14.52 -4.68
CA ILE A 79 6.63 15.04 -3.58
C ILE A 79 8.10 14.64 -3.76
N ILE A 80 8.37 13.37 -4.11
CA ILE A 80 9.73 12.89 -4.37
C ILE A 80 10.38 13.69 -5.52
N ALA A 81 9.64 13.97 -6.59
CA ALA A 81 10.15 14.71 -7.74
C ALA A 81 10.46 16.17 -7.38
N LEU A 82 9.55 16.84 -6.66
CA LEU A 82 9.68 18.24 -6.25
C LEU A 82 10.79 18.44 -5.22
N GLU A 83 10.93 17.52 -4.28
CA GLU A 83 11.86 17.61 -3.14
C GLU A 83 13.16 16.81 -3.36
N SER A 84 13.46 16.41 -4.60
CA SER A 84 14.63 15.57 -4.94
C SER A 84 15.99 16.21 -4.59
N ARG A 85 16.02 17.52 -4.35
CA ARG A 85 17.19 18.28 -3.87
C ARG A 85 16.92 18.95 -2.52
N CYS A 86 16.25 18.24 -1.63
CA CYS A 86 15.83 18.80 -0.35
C CYS A 86 17.00 19.36 0.46
N ARG A 87 16.74 20.48 1.15
CA ARG A 87 17.64 21.00 2.18
C ARG A 87 17.21 20.48 3.55
N PRO A 88 18.13 20.42 4.55
CA PRO A 88 17.78 20.03 5.90
C PRO A 88 16.61 20.88 6.42
N GLY A 89 15.52 20.23 6.81
CA GLY A 89 14.27 20.90 7.18
C GLY A 89 13.03 20.10 6.79
N LEU A 90 11.90 20.78 6.65
CA LEU A 90 10.61 20.17 6.34
C LEU A 90 10.60 19.43 4.99
N GLU A 91 11.32 19.96 3.99
CA GLU A 91 11.45 19.38 2.66
C GLU A 91 12.02 17.95 2.70
N CYS A 92 13.13 17.72 3.41
CA CYS A 92 13.70 16.37 3.53
C CYS A 92 12.83 15.43 4.36
N LEU A 93 12.08 15.94 5.35
CA LEU A 93 11.12 15.12 6.08
C LEU A 93 10.00 14.65 5.15
N LEU A 94 9.43 15.55 4.35
CA LEU A 94 8.39 15.23 3.37
C LEU A 94 8.89 14.27 2.30
N PHE A 95 10.10 14.48 1.76
CA PHE A 95 10.74 13.56 0.83
C PHE A 95 10.89 12.15 1.43
N GLY A 96 11.40 12.05 2.66
CA GLY A 96 11.56 10.77 3.36
C GLY A 96 10.22 10.07 3.59
N MET A 97 9.20 10.82 4.04
CA MET A 97 7.85 10.29 4.24
C MET A 97 7.20 9.83 2.92
N ALA A 98 7.40 10.57 1.84
CA ALA A 98 6.89 10.21 0.52
C ALA A 98 7.58 8.94 -0.01
N LEU A 99 8.88 8.79 0.20
CA LEU A 99 9.63 7.60 -0.20
C LEU A 99 9.18 6.36 0.59
N LEU A 100 8.97 6.52 1.90
CA LEU A 100 8.39 5.48 2.75
C LEU A 100 6.98 5.11 2.30
N LEU A 101 6.12 6.10 2.03
CA LEU A 101 4.75 5.88 1.56
C LEU A 101 4.74 5.14 0.22
N ALA A 102 5.53 5.57 -0.76
CA ALA A 102 5.62 4.92 -2.07
C ALA A 102 6.07 3.46 -1.95
N GLY A 103 7.13 3.19 -1.16
CA GLY A 103 7.59 1.82 -0.90
C GLY A 103 6.54 0.99 -0.16
N ALA A 104 5.87 1.58 0.83
CA ALA A 104 4.88 0.91 1.64
C ALA A 104 3.53 0.70 0.93
N LEU A 105 3.27 1.33 -0.21
CA LEU A 105 2.12 1.01 -1.06
C LEU A 105 2.38 -0.19 -1.99
N VAL A 106 3.64 -0.46 -2.30
CA VAL A 106 4.05 -1.59 -3.16
C VAL A 106 3.93 -2.93 -2.45
N VAL A 107 4.46 -3.03 -1.23
CA VAL A 107 4.58 -4.30 -0.51
C VAL A 107 3.20 -4.91 -0.17
N PRO A 108 2.20 -4.14 0.31
CA PRO A 108 0.88 -4.68 0.58
C PRO A 108 0.22 -5.32 -0.65
N ALA A 109 0.37 -4.73 -1.84
CA ALA A 109 -0.17 -5.30 -3.07
C ALA A 109 0.44 -6.67 -3.39
N LEU A 110 1.74 -6.86 -3.13
CA LEU A 110 2.40 -8.17 -3.20
C LEU A 110 1.82 -9.15 -2.17
N GLY A 111 1.60 -8.70 -0.94
CA GLY A 111 0.93 -9.48 0.10
C GLY A 111 -0.45 -9.99 -0.35
N GLY A 112 -1.24 -9.14 -0.99
CA GLY A 112 -2.51 -9.52 -1.61
C GLY A 112 -2.36 -10.62 -2.66
N LEU A 113 -1.37 -10.51 -3.55
CA LEU A 113 -1.11 -11.53 -4.56
C LEU A 113 -0.65 -12.86 -3.96
N ILE A 114 0.21 -12.82 -2.94
CA ILE A 114 0.70 -14.01 -2.23
C ILE A 114 -0.48 -14.75 -1.60
N VAL A 115 -1.33 -14.06 -0.84
CA VAL A 115 -2.50 -14.68 -0.20
C VAL A 115 -3.45 -15.26 -1.25
N ARG A 116 -3.72 -14.53 -2.33
CA ARG A 116 -4.53 -15.03 -3.45
C ARG A 116 -3.96 -16.32 -4.05
N TRP A 117 -2.66 -16.38 -4.26
CA TRP A 117 -1.98 -17.55 -4.81
C TRP A 117 -2.04 -18.75 -3.85
N ILE A 118 -1.81 -18.53 -2.55
CA ILE A 118 -1.91 -19.59 -1.53
C ILE A 118 -3.31 -20.18 -1.50
N VAL A 119 -4.34 -19.33 -1.46
CA VAL A 119 -5.74 -19.77 -1.40
C VAL A 119 -6.11 -20.56 -2.65
N ARG A 120 -5.69 -20.12 -3.84
CA ARG A 120 -5.92 -20.84 -5.12
C ARG A 120 -5.21 -22.19 -5.23
N ARG A 121 -4.16 -22.44 -4.44
CA ARG A 121 -3.48 -23.75 -4.40
C ARG A 121 -4.08 -24.72 -3.39
N ARG A 122 -4.82 -24.21 -2.41
CA ARG A 122 -5.41 -25.00 -1.32
C ARG A 122 -6.87 -25.41 -1.56
N GLY A 123 -7.54 -24.75 -2.50
CA GLY A 123 -8.86 -25.14 -3.01
C GLY A 123 -8.72 -25.81 -4.36
#